data_AF-A0A9Q0SYQ2-F1
#
_entry.id   AF-A0A9Q0SYQ2-F1
#
_cell.length_a   1.000
_cell.length_b   1.000
_cell.length_c   1.000
_cell.angle_alpha   90.00
_cell.angle_beta   90.00
_cell.angle_gamma   90.00
#
_symmetry.space_group_name_H-M   'P 1'
#
loop_
_entity.id
_entity.type
_entity.pdbx_description
1 polymer ?
#
loop_
_entity_poly.entity_id
_entity_poly.type
_entity_poly.pdbx_seq_one_letter_code
_entity_poly.pdbx_strand_id
1 'polypeptide(L)'
;MKEQIARARFYYRLAEQGISHLDKASHWPLWSSLLLYQNILDAIENNDYDNLSKLARVGKIKKLLILSRAYKKAQPVPGSIFHQGCIWLVFQN
;
A
#
# COMPACT_ATOMS: atom_id res chain seq x y z
N MET A 1 12.99 8.10 -17.69
CA MET A 1 12.53 7.38 -16.48
C MET A 1 11.54 8.18 -15.63
N LYS A 2 11.74 9.50 -15.46
CA LYS A 2 10.85 10.39 -14.69
C LYS A 2 9.37 10.31 -15.10
N GLU A 3 9.08 10.31 -16.40
CA GLU A 3 7.72 10.16 -16.95
C GLU A 3 7.00 8.88 -16.49
N GLN A 4 7.73 7.76 -16.38
CA GLN A 4 7.14 6.49 -15.94
C GLN A 4 6.81 6.52 -14.44
N ILE A 5 7.61 7.21 -13.63
CA ILE A 5 7.31 7.43 -12.22
C ILE A 5 6.06 8.31 -12.07
N ALA A 6 5.97 9.40 -12.84
CA ALA A 6 4.80 10.27 -12.84
C ALA A 6 3.52 9.49 -13.21
N ARG A 7 3.59 8.64 -14.23
CA ARG A 7 2.51 7.74 -14.62
C ARG A 7 2.16 6.73 -13.52
N ALA A 8 3.15 6.13 -12.87
CA ALA A 8 2.91 5.21 -11.75
C ALA A 8 2.21 5.92 -10.58
N ARG A 9 2.63 7.14 -10.23
CA ARG A 9 1.97 7.97 -9.20
C ARG A 9 0.51 8.27 -9.53
N PHE A 10 0.22 8.49 -10.81
CA PHE A 10 -1.16 8.69 -11.26
C PHE A 10 -2.01 7.44 -10.99
N TYR A 11 -1.54 6.25 -11.41
CA TYR A 11 -2.27 5.01 -11.17
C TYR A 11 -2.38 4.64 -9.69
N TYR A 12 -1.36 4.90 -8.86
CA TYR A 12 -1.47 4.68 -7.42
C TYR A 12 -2.51 5.59 -6.75
N ARG A 13 -2.66 6.84 -7.22
CA ARG A 13 -3.73 7.73 -6.75
C ARG A 13 -5.12 7.23 -7.15
N LEU A 14 -5.26 6.71 -8.36
CA LEU A 14 -6.51 6.07 -8.79
C LEU A 14 -6.81 4.81 -7.96
N ALA A 15 -5.80 3.97 -7.72
CA ALA A 15 -5.95 2.77 -6.91
C ALA A 15 -6.36 3.10 -5.46
N GLU A 16 -5.87 4.20 -4.88
CA GLU A 16 -6.26 4.65 -3.54
C GLU A 16 -7.79 4.87 -3.43
N GLN A 17 -8.40 5.42 -4.48
CA GLN A 17 -9.86 5.60 -4.57
C GLN A 17 -10.59 4.27 -4.79
N GLY A 18 -9.97 3.32 -5.49
CA GLY A 18 -10.53 2.00 -5.72
C GLY A 18 -10.61 1.15 -4.44
N ILE A 19 -9.63 1.27 -3.53
CA ILE A 19 -9.54 0.43 -2.32
C ILE A 19 -10.81 0.52 -1.45
N SER A 20 -11.44 1.69 -1.34
CA SER A 20 -12.66 1.85 -0.54
C SER A 20 -13.87 1.07 -1.07
N HIS A 21 -13.82 0.61 -2.33
CA HIS A 21 -14.88 -0.16 -2.96
C HIS A 21 -14.70 -1.68 -2.82
N LEU A 22 -13.54 -2.14 -2.33
CA LEU A 22 -13.26 -3.56 -2.11
C LEU A 22 -13.78 -4.06 -0.76
N ASP A 23 -13.80 -5.39 -0.59
CA ASP A 23 -14.11 -6.01 0.69
C ASP A 23 -13.13 -5.60 1.80
N LYS A 24 -13.66 -5.45 3.03
CA LYS A 24 -12.91 -4.96 4.19
C LYS A 24 -11.73 -5.87 4.56
N ALA A 25 -11.84 -7.18 4.39
CA ALA A 25 -10.73 -8.11 4.68
C ALA A 25 -9.54 -7.87 3.75
N SER A 26 -9.79 -7.34 2.54
CA SER A 26 -8.76 -7.06 1.54
C SER A 26 -8.09 -5.69 1.75
N HIS A 27 -8.67 -4.78 2.53
CA HIS A 27 -8.14 -3.42 2.70
C HIS A 27 -6.74 -3.43 3.30
N TRP A 28 -6.48 -4.27 4.30
CA TRP A 28 -5.19 -4.31 4.99
C TRP A 28 -4.02 -4.67 4.06
N PRO A 29 -4.06 -5.82 3.32
CA PRO A 29 -2.99 -6.14 2.38
C PRO A 29 -2.89 -5.11 1.25
N LEU A 30 -4.01 -4.60 0.70
CA LEU A 30 -3.96 -3.61 -0.38
C LEU A 30 -3.35 -2.27 0.04
N TRP A 31 -3.75 -1.70 1.18
CA TRP A 31 -3.16 -0.48 1.71
C TRP A 31 -1.66 -0.65 2.01
N SER A 32 -1.26 -1.82 2.50
CA SER A 32 0.14 -2.12 2.79
C SER A 32 0.99 -2.10 1.52
N SER A 33 0.56 -2.78 0.46
CA SER A 33 1.25 -2.82 -0.82
C SER A 33 1.28 -1.44 -1.46
N LEU A 34 0.14 -0.74 -1.50
CA LEU A 34 0.04 0.60 -2.08
C LEU A 34 1.02 1.58 -1.43
N LEU A 35 1.05 1.66 -0.10
CA LEU A 35 1.96 2.55 0.61
C LEU A 35 3.42 2.13 0.46
N LEU A 36 3.70 0.82 0.43
CA LEU A 36 5.06 0.31 0.24
C LEU A 36 5.62 0.70 -1.12
N TYR A 37 4.85 0.49 -2.19
CA TYR A 37 5.31 0.82 -3.55
C TYR A 37 5.43 2.32 -3.79
N GLN A 38 4.53 3.14 -3.21
CA GLN A 38 4.69 4.60 -3.25
C GLN A 38 6.01 5.06 -2.59
N ASN A 39 6.41 4.43 -1.49
CA ASN A 39 7.68 4.74 -0.84
C ASN A 39 8.92 4.31 -1.62
N ILE A 40 8.80 3.28 -2.47
CA ILE A 40 9.87 2.89 -3.39
C ILE A 40 10.03 3.98 -4.46
N LEU A 41 8.92 4.53 -4.98
CA LEU A 41 8.99 5.65 -5.91
C LEU A 41 9.69 6.88 -5.28
N ASP A 42 9.38 7.20 -4.02
CA ASP A 42 10.09 8.26 -3.28
C ASP A 42 11.60 7.94 -3.17
N ALA A 43 11.95 6.68 -2.90
CA ALA A 43 13.34 6.27 -2.76
C ALA A 43 14.12 6.34 -4.08
N ILE A 44 13.44 6.13 -5.22
CA ILE A 44 14.04 6.30 -6.55
C ILE A 44 14.29 7.78 -6.84
N GLU A 45 13.33 8.65 -6.51
CA GLU A 45 13.47 10.10 -6.70
C GLU A 45 14.59 10.67 -5.83
N ASN A 46 14.71 10.22 -4.58
CA ASN A 46 15.79 10.62 -3.66
C ASN A 46 17.18 10.07 -4.05
N ASN A 47 17.23 9.09 -4.94
CA ASN A 47 18.47 8.49 -5.44
C ASN A 47 18.83 9.02 -6.84
N ASP A 48 18.29 10.18 -7.22
CA ASP A 48 18.51 10.83 -8.52
C ASP A 48 18.27 9.90 -9.73
N TYR A 49 17.36 8.94 -9.59
CA TYR A 49 17.00 7.95 -10.62
C TYR A 49 18.13 6.97 -11.00
N ASP A 50 19.24 6.91 -10.24
CA ASP A 50 20.34 5.97 -10.46
C ASP A 50 20.08 4.60 -9.80
N ASN A 51 19.17 3.82 -10.41
CA ASN A 51 18.81 2.49 -9.91
C ASN A 51 19.67 1.36 -10.47
N LEU A 52 20.52 1.64 -11.45
CA LEU A 52 21.41 0.65 -12.07
C LEU A 52 22.67 0.43 -11.22
N SER A 53 23.17 1.50 -10.60
CA SER A 53 24.36 1.43 -9.74
C SER A 53 24.00 1.19 -8.27
N LYS A 54 22.84 1.70 -7.82
CA LYS A 54 22.41 1.63 -6.42
C LYS A 54 20.93 1.28 -6.29
N LEU A 55 20.65 0.18 -5.60
CA LEU A 55 19.27 -0.24 -5.37
C LEU A 55 18.53 0.74 -4.45
N ALA A 56 17.42 1.30 -4.94
CA ALA A 56 16.48 2.06 -4.13
C ALA A 56 15.80 1.14 -3.09
N ARG A 57 16.35 1.09 -1.87
CA ARG A 57 15.81 0.29 -0.77
C ARG A 57 15.13 1.17 0.27
N VAL A 58 13.94 0.77 0.67
CA VAL A 58 13.27 1.31 1.86
C VAL A 58 13.87 0.66 3.10
N GLY A 59 14.37 1.47 4.04
CA GLY A 59 14.93 0.98 5.30
C GLY A 59 13.92 0.19 6.13
N LYS A 60 14.38 -0.80 6.91
CA LYS A 60 13.51 -1.71 7.69
C LYS A 60 12.56 -0.97 8.64
N ILE A 61 13.05 0.08 9.31
CA ILE A 61 12.23 0.91 10.22
C ILE A 61 11.12 1.62 9.43
N LYS A 62 11.45 2.18 8.26
CA LYS A 62 10.47 2.83 7.40
C LYS A 62 9.39 1.85 6.94
N LYS A 63 9.73 0.59 6.66
CA LYS A 63 8.75 -0.47 6.37
C LYS A 63 7.80 -0.72 7.53
N LEU A 64 8.30 -0.80 8.77
CA LEU A 64 7.43 -0.96 9.96
C LEU A 64 6.48 0.23 10.13
N LEU A 65 6.98 1.46 9.95
CA LEU A 65 6.15 2.66 10.00
C LEU A 65 5.06 2.66 8.92
N ILE A 66 5.40 2.21 7.71
CA ILE A 66 4.44 2.07 6.60
C ILE A 66 3.36 1.05 6.96
N LEU A 67 3.71 -0.10 7.53
CA LEU A 67 2.73 -1.12 7.94
C LEU A 67 1.78 -0.59 9.02
N SER A 68 2.29 0.09 10.03
CA SER A 68 1.46 0.73 11.06
C SER A 68 0.52 1.79 10.46
N ARG A 69 0.99 2.56 9.47
CA ARG A 69 0.17 3.54 8.75
C ARG A 69 -0.90 2.87 7.88
N ALA A 70 -0.55 1.78 7.19
CA ALA A 70 -1.47 0.99 6.38
C ALA A 70 -2.60 0.43 7.24
N TYR A 71 -2.26 -0.11 8.41
CA TYR A 71 -3.24 -0.62 9.37
C TYR A 71 -4.25 0.45 9.78
N LYS A 72 -3.77 1.66 10.12
CA LYS A 72 -4.67 2.79 10.45
C LYS A 72 -5.60 3.18 9.30
N LYS A 73 -5.12 3.15 8.05
CA LYS A 73 -5.92 3.45 6.84
C LYS A 73 -6.92 2.34 6.49
N ALA A 74 -6.63 1.10 6.86
CA ALA A 74 -7.52 -0.04 6.64
C ALA A 74 -8.63 -0.17 7.70
N GLN A 75 -8.59 0.61 8.79
CA GLN A 75 -9.62 0.54 9.81
C GLN A 75 -10.96 1.06 9.27
N PRO A 76 -12.05 0.28 9.41
CA PRO A 76 -13.37 0.78 9.09
C PRO A 76 -13.77 1.90 10.05
N VAL A 77 -14.50 2.90 9.56
CA VAL A 77 -15.12 3.91 10.42
C VAL A 77 -16.07 3.20 11.41
N PRO A 78 -15.96 3.47 12.73
CA PRO A 78 -16.81 2.83 13.74
C PRO A 78 -18.28 3.20 13.46
N GLY A 79 -19.12 2.19 13.20
CA GLY A 79 -20.53 2.34 12.82
C GLY A 79 -20.96 1.49 11.61
N SER A 80 -20.02 0.89 10.87
CA SER A 80 -20.36 0.01 9.74
C SER A 80 -20.62 -1.44 10.18
N ILE A 81 -21.85 -1.72 10.62
CA ILE A 81 -22.35 -3.08 10.92
C ILE A 81 -22.31 -3.89 9.62
N PHE A 82 -21.33 -4.77 9.47
CA PHE A 82 -21.34 -5.77 8.39
C PHE A 82 -20.84 -7.10 8.94
N HIS A 83 -21.62 -8.13 8.66
CA HIS A 83 -21.57 -9.47 9.23
C HIS A 83 -20.22 -10.16 8.93
N GLN A 84 -19.30 -10.18 9.90
CA GLN A 84 -18.00 -10.87 9.79
C GLN A 84 -18.11 -12.40 10.05
N GLY A 85 -19.22 -13.03 9.64
CA GLY A 85 -19.54 -14.40 10.03
C GLY A 85 -18.86 -15.52 9.25
N CYS A 86 -18.31 -15.30 8.05
CA CYS A 86 -18.02 -16.42 7.14
C CYS A 86 -16.58 -16.59 6.64
N ILE A 87 -15.62 -15.74 7.00
CA ILE A 87 -14.27 -15.77 6.35
C ILE A 87 -13.22 -16.57 7.14
N TRP A 88 -13.48 -16.94 8.39
CA TRP A 88 -12.52 -17.74 9.18
C TRP A 88 -12.26 -19.16 8.65
N LEU A 89 -13.07 -19.67 7.70
CA LEU A 89 -12.94 -21.03 7.17
C LEU A 89 -12.02 -21.16 5.94
N VAL A 90 -11.56 -20.07 5.33
CA VAL A 90 -10.77 -20.15 4.08
C VAL A 90 -9.25 -20.08 4.30
N PHE A 91 -8.80 -19.81 5.53
CA PHE A 91 -7.37 -19.61 5.84
C PHE A 91 -6.76 -20.69 6.77
N GLN A 92 -7.32 -21.90 6.75
CA GLN A 92 -6.87 -23.07 7.54
C GLN A 92 -6.69 -24.34 6.68
N ASN A 93 -6.15 -24.22 5.47
CA ASN A 93 -5.67 -25.38 4.70
C ASN A 93 -4.21 -25.18 4.29
#